data_AF-A0A2H9SWJ5-F1
#
_entry.id   AF-A0A2H9SWJ5-F1
#
_cell.length_a   1.000
_cell.length_b   1.000
_cell.length_c   1.000
_cell.angle_alpha   90.00
_cell.angle_beta   90.00
_cell.angle_gamma   90.00
#
_symmetry.space_group_name_H-M   'P 1'
#
loop_
_entity.id
_entity.type
_entity.pdbx_description
1 polymer ?
#
loop_
_entity_poly.entity_id
_entity_poly.type
_entity_poly.pdbx_seq_one_letter_code
_entity_poly.pdbx_strand_id
1 'polypeptide(L)'
;MIFLIEDGIATNVHELNKEEWQKSVTFFREGDLQATARLIDLFNDVLKNYLQPLFNQMLNNFGAQLTNLAWKGSDNLIEKEIASLQNQKKSPFPYKMASLLIQMRQRRKEVLSTILKKGFEDDGRIHPERVFCTLSAGEQRRLVNLLTIEQACSNKKTRLVIFDEPLAHLDERNVLCQLKLLAELQLQRELPILIISHHHIEEICNILENVKYQINNEPTRSMRLNGKPPSYPDHHATCDLRILTIYLHFCIEDNL
;
A
#
# COMPACT_ATOMS: atom_id res chain seq x y z
N MET A 1 0.46 -5.57 23.08
CA MET A 1 -0.96 -5.89 22.82
C MET A 1 -1.55 -4.69 22.11
N ILE A 2 -2.09 -4.86 20.90
CA ILE A 2 -2.61 -3.74 20.09
C ILE A 2 -4.11 -3.62 20.40
N PHE A 3 -4.58 -2.40 20.65
CA PHE A 3 -6.00 -2.10 20.86
C PHE A 3 -6.48 -1.14 19.78
N LEU A 4 -7.64 -1.41 19.19
CA LEU A 4 -8.37 -0.48 18.34
C LEU A 4 -9.34 0.28 19.24
N ILE A 5 -9.24 1.61 19.31
CA ILE A 5 -10.14 2.45 20.11
C ILE A 5 -11.14 3.12 19.17
N GLU A 6 -12.43 2.84 19.33
CA GLU A 6 -13.52 3.46 18.57
C GLU A 6 -14.59 4.00 19.53
N ASP A 7 -15.00 5.26 19.40
CA ASP A 7 -16.05 5.87 20.23
C ASP A 7 -15.82 5.68 21.75
N GLY A 8 -14.55 5.69 22.18
CA GLY A 8 -14.15 5.45 23.56
C GLY A 8 -14.08 3.99 24.00
N ILE A 9 -14.34 3.04 23.10
CA ILE A 9 -14.29 1.60 23.35
C ILE A 9 -12.98 1.03 22.83
N ALA A 10 -12.11 0.60 23.75
CA ALA A 10 -10.89 -0.13 23.41
C ALA A 10 -11.22 -1.61 23.14
N THR A 11 -11.11 -2.03 21.88
CA THR A 11 -11.24 -3.42 21.45
C THR A 11 -9.87 -4.02 21.25
N ASN A 12 -9.59 -5.18 21.86
CA ASN A 12 -8.35 -5.88 21.58
C ASN A 12 -8.34 -6.32 20.12
N VAL A 13 -7.27 -6.03 19.40
CA VAL A 13 -7.11 -6.44 18.01
C VAL A 13 -7.23 -7.95 17.83
N HIS A 14 -6.85 -8.74 18.82
CA HIS A 14 -6.99 -10.20 18.80
C HIS A 14 -8.44 -10.69 18.95
N GLU A 15 -9.35 -9.82 19.38
CA GLU A 15 -10.79 -10.09 19.51
C GLU A 15 -11.57 -9.67 18.26
N LEU A 16 -10.96 -8.86 17.37
CA LEU A 16 -11.55 -8.56 16.07
C LEU A 16 -11.64 -9.83 15.23
N ASN A 17 -12.79 -10.02 14.59
CA ASN A 17 -12.89 -11.09 13.60
C ASN A 17 -11.91 -10.79 12.44
N LYS A 18 -11.43 -11.86 11.79
CA LYS A 18 -10.41 -11.76 10.73
C LYS A 18 -10.84 -10.81 9.59
N GLU A 19 -12.14 -10.70 9.33
CA GLU A 19 -12.70 -9.91 8.24
C GLU A 19 -12.71 -8.40 8.56
N GLU A 20 -13.01 -8.02 9.80
CA GLU A 20 -12.94 -6.64 10.29
C GLU A 20 -11.51 -6.16 10.40
N TRP A 21 -10.60 -7.02 10.84
CA TRP A 21 -9.17 -6.75 10.86
C TRP A 21 -8.64 -6.41 9.46
N GLN A 22 -8.93 -7.28 8.48
CA GLN A 22 -8.50 -7.09 7.09
C GLN A 22 -9.11 -5.85 6.42
N LYS A 23 -10.27 -5.39 6.86
CA LYS A 23 -10.91 -4.17 6.33
C LYS A 23 -10.34 -2.90 6.95
N SER A 24 -9.87 -2.98 8.19
CA SER A 24 -9.47 -1.83 9.01
C SER A 24 -7.95 -1.61 9.05
N VAL A 25 -7.16 -2.65 8.79
CA VAL A 25 -5.69 -2.57 8.83
C VAL A 25 -5.11 -2.87 7.46
N THR A 26 -4.30 -1.96 6.95
CA THR A 26 -3.56 -2.16 5.71
C THR A 26 -2.13 -2.55 6.05
N PHE A 27 -1.76 -3.77 5.65
CA PHE A 27 -0.44 -4.34 5.87
C PHE A 27 -0.16 -5.35 4.76
N PHE A 28 0.96 -5.16 4.05
CA PHE A 28 1.42 -6.11 3.04
C PHE A 28 2.89 -6.42 3.26
N ARG A 29 3.23 -7.71 3.21
CA ARG A 29 4.61 -8.19 3.07
C ARG A 29 4.86 -8.68 1.66
N GLU A 30 6.12 -8.71 1.26
CA GLU A 30 6.55 -9.25 -0.05
C GLU A 30 6.03 -10.69 -0.27
N GLY A 31 6.05 -11.51 0.79
CA GLY A 31 5.54 -12.88 0.76
C GLY A 31 4.02 -13.02 0.64
N ASP A 32 3.25 -11.96 0.89
CA ASP A 32 1.79 -11.98 0.75
C ASP A 32 1.36 -11.79 -0.72
N LEU A 33 2.26 -11.31 -1.57
CA LEU A 33 1.99 -11.03 -2.97
C LEU A 33 2.27 -12.24 -3.86
N GLN A 34 1.45 -12.42 -4.89
CA GLN A 34 1.65 -13.49 -5.86
C GLN A 34 2.88 -13.20 -6.73
N ALA A 35 3.94 -14.00 -6.54
CA ALA A 35 5.22 -13.86 -7.23
C ALA A 35 5.10 -13.71 -8.76
N THR A 36 4.22 -14.48 -9.38
CA THR A 36 4.02 -14.51 -10.84
C THR A 36 2.97 -13.53 -11.35
N ALA A 37 2.35 -12.73 -10.48
CA ALA A 37 1.37 -11.74 -10.90
C ALA A 37 2.03 -10.57 -11.64
N ARG A 38 1.32 -10.00 -12.60
CA ARG A 38 1.70 -8.70 -13.18
C ARG A 38 1.43 -7.61 -12.15
N LEU A 39 2.18 -6.50 -12.22
CA LEU A 39 1.99 -5.38 -11.30
C LEU A 39 0.54 -4.86 -11.37
N ILE A 40 -0.05 -4.81 -12.57
CA ILE A 40 -1.45 -4.41 -12.76
C ILE A 40 -2.48 -5.26 -12.04
N ASP A 41 -2.17 -6.52 -11.76
CA ASP A 41 -3.07 -7.42 -11.07
C ASP A 41 -2.98 -7.25 -9.54
N LEU A 42 -1.79 -6.89 -9.03
CA LEU A 42 -1.58 -6.59 -7.61
C LEU A 42 -2.36 -5.34 -7.16
N PHE A 43 -2.59 -4.41 -8.09
CA PHE A 43 -3.30 -3.15 -7.82
C PHE A 43 -4.81 -3.21 -8.13
N ASN A 44 -5.40 -4.39 -8.33
CA ASN A 44 -6.80 -4.52 -8.74
C ASN A 44 -7.80 -3.75 -7.86
N ASP A 45 -7.67 -3.88 -6.54
CA ASP A 45 -8.58 -3.24 -5.58
C ASP A 45 -8.37 -1.73 -5.54
N VAL A 46 -7.11 -1.28 -5.58
CA VAL A 46 -6.76 0.14 -5.72
C VAL A 46 -7.37 0.73 -6.99
N LEU A 47 -7.13 0.09 -8.14
CA LEU A 47 -7.61 0.55 -9.45
C LEU A 47 -9.14 0.55 -9.53
N LYS A 48 -9.82 -0.36 -8.83
CA LYS A 48 -11.28 -0.35 -8.71
C LYS A 48 -11.80 0.95 -8.11
N ASN A 49 -11.13 1.46 -7.08
CA ASN A 49 -11.52 2.70 -6.42
C ASN A 49 -11.31 3.91 -7.34
N TYR A 50 -10.17 3.97 -8.05
CA TYR A 50 -9.90 5.04 -9.03
C TYR A 50 -10.84 5.01 -10.24
N LEU A 51 -11.28 3.81 -10.67
CA LEU A 51 -12.12 3.61 -11.85
C LEU A 51 -13.56 3.24 -11.48
N GLN A 52 -14.03 3.69 -10.32
CA GLN A 52 -15.39 3.42 -9.83
C GLN A 52 -16.49 3.77 -10.84
N PRO A 53 -16.42 4.90 -11.60
CA PRO A 53 -17.43 5.20 -12.62
C PRO A 53 -17.52 4.13 -13.71
N LEU A 54 -16.37 3.59 -14.16
CA LEU A 54 -16.34 2.54 -15.18
C LEU A 54 -16.82 1.21 -14.60
N PHE A 55 -16.42 0.88 -13.36
CA PHE A 55 -16.92 -0.30 -12.65
C PHE A 55 -18.45 -0.27 -12.54
N ASN A 56 -19.03 0.87 -12.14
CA ASN A 56 -20.47 1.04 -12.01
C ASN A 56 -21.19 0.97 -13.37
N GLN A 57 -20.59 1.52 -14.42
CA GLN A 57 -21.13 1.39 -15.78
C GLN A 57 -21.20 -0.08 -16.23
N MET A 58 -20.15 -0.86 -15.98
CA MET A 58 -20.16 -2.30 -16.27
C MET A 58 -21.20 -3.03 -15.43
N LEU A 59 -21.29 -2.71 -14.14
CA LEU A 59 -22.25 -3.29 -13.21
C LEU A 59 -23.69 -3.08 -13.66
N ASN A 60 -24.04 -1.86 -14.06
CA ASN A 60 -25.37 -1.51 -14.54
C ASN A 60 -25.72 -2.21 -15.87
N ASN A 61 -24.74 -2.37 -16.77
CA ASN A 61 -24.98 -2.89 -18.11
C ASN A 61 -24.96 -4.43 -18.19
N PHE A 62 -24.24 -5.10 -17.29
CA PHE A 62 -23.92 -6.54 -17.38
C PHE A 62 -24.14 -7.31 -16.08
N GLY A 63 -24.45 -6.64 -14.97
CA GLY A 63 -24.66 -7.26 -13.67
C GLY A 63 -23.37 -7.59 -12.93
N ALA A 64 -23.53 -7.98 -11.66
CA ALA A 64 -22.42 -8.14 -10.72
C ALA A 64 -21.47 -9.30 -11.08
N GLN A 65 -22.00 -10.42 -11.57
CA GLN A 65 -21.20 -11.61 -11.86
C GLN A 65 -20.16 -11.34 -12.95
N LEU A 66 -20.58 -10.84 -14.11
CA LEU A 66 -19.69 -10.53 -15.23
C LEU A 66 -18.73 -9.40 -14.90
N THR A 67 -19.22 -8.37 -14.20
CA THR A 67 -18.38 -7.22 -13.81
C THR A 67 -17.27 -7.65 -12.85
N ASN A 68 -17.61 -8.46 -11.83
CA ASN A 68 -16.61 -8.97 -10.89
C ASN A 68 -15.64 -9.94 -11.57
N LEU A 69 -16.11 -10.79 -12.50
CA LEU A 69 -15.25 -11.68 -13.27
C LEU A 69 -14.24 -10.89 -14.11
N ALA A 70 -14.69 -9.83 -14.79
CA ALA A 70 -13.83 -8.95 -15.57
C ALA A 70 -12.80 -8.22 -14.70
N TRP A 71 -13.22 -7.74 -13.52
CA TRP A 71 -12.35 -6.92 -12.67
C TRP A 71 -11.34 -7.73 -11.86
N LYS A 72 -11.72 -8.94 -11.41
CA LYS A 72 -10.84 -9.85 -10.65
C LYS A 72 -9.97 -10.72 -11.54
N GLY A 73 -10.31 -10.87 -12.82
CA GLY A 73 -9.50 -11.60 -13.78
C GLY A 73 -8.13 -10.95 -13.96
N SER A 74 -7.10 -11.79 -14.14
CA SER A 74 -5.77 -11.28 -14.46
C SER A 74 -5.76 -10.60 -15.82
N ASP A 75 -4.96 -9.55 -15.97
CA ASP A 75 -4.89 -8.74 -17.19
C ASP A 75 -4.61 -9.60 -18.44
N ASN A 76 -3.76 -10.62 -18.30
CA ASN A 76 -3.47 -11.62 -19.33
C ASN A 76 -4.71 -12.41 -19.79
N LEU A 77 -5.57 -12.80 -18.85
CA LEU A 77 -6.79 -13.53 -19.19
C LEU A 77 -7.78 -12.60 -19.86
N ILE A 78 -7.96 -11.38 -19.35
CA ILE A 78 -8.85 -10.39 -19.98
C ILE A 78 -8.37 -10.03 -21.39
N GLU A 79 -7.07 -9.93 -21.63
CA GLU A 79 -6.49 -9.77 -22.96
C GLU A 79 -6.89 -10.88 -23.93
N LYS A 80 -6.76 -12.13 -23.50
CA LYS A 80 -7.18 -13.29 -24.30
C LYS A 80 -8.68 -13.27 -24.56
N GLU A 81 -9.49 -12.90 -23.58
CA GLU A 81 -10.94 -12.83 -23.74
C GLU A 81 -11.36 -11.71 -24.71
N ILE A 82 -10.72 -10.55 -24.67
CA ILE A 82 -10.93 -9.49 -25.65
C ILE A 82 -10.61 -10.00 -27.06
N ALA A 83 -9.47 -10.67 -27.23
CA ALA A 83 -9.09 -11.25 -28.52
C ALA A 83 -10.09 -12.31 -29.00
N SER A 84 -10.62 -13.14 -28.10
CA SER A 84 -11.69 -14.09 -28.41
C SER A 84 -12.96 -13.38 -28.89
N LEU A 85 -13.39 -12.32 -28.20
CA LEU A 85 -14.58 -11.54 -28.57
C LEU A 85 -14.42 -10.87 -29.95
N GLN A 86 -13.25 -10.29 -30.23
CA GLN A 86 -12.97 -9.65 -31.52
C GLN A 86 -12.96 -10.65 -32.68
N ASN A 87 -12.49 -11.88 -32.43
CA ASN A 87 -12.46 -12.97 -33.40
C ASN A 87 -13.75 -13.81 -33.45
N GLN A 88 -14.83 -13.36 -32.80
CA GLN A 88 -16.11 -14.09 -32.72
C GLN A 88 -15.99 -15.52 -32.18
N LYS A 89 -15.03 -15.75 -31.28
CA LYS A 89 -14.82 -17.02 -30.58
C LYS A 89 -15.60 -17.04 -29.26
N LYS A 90 -15.76 -18.25 -28.71
CA LYS A 90 -16.42 -18.45 -27.41
C LYS A 90 -15.67 -17.69 -26.31
N SER A 91 -16.40 -16.90 -25.53
CA SER A 91 -15.92 -16.14 -24.36
C SER A 91 -17.00 -16.20 -23.26
N PRO A 92 -16.63 -16.14 -21.97
CA PRO A 92 -17.62 -15.99 -20.89
C PRO A 92 -18.28 -14.60 -20.90
N PHE A 93 -17.70 -13.62 -21.60
CA PHE A 93 -18.27 -12.29 -21.74
C PHE A 93 -19.12 -12.15 -23.00
N PRO A 94 -20.19 -11.32 -22.99
CA PRO A 94 -20.96 -11.05 -24.19
C PRO A 94 -20.23 -10.06 -25.12
N TYR A 95 -20.42 -10.17 -26.44
CA TYR A 95 -19.78 -9.30 -27.44
C TYR A 95 -19.95 -7.80 -27.17
N LYS A 96 -21.13 -7.38 -26.71
CA LYS A 96 -21.41 -5.99 -26.33
C LYS A 96 -20.54 -5.45 -25.18
N MET A 97 -19.84 -6.31 -24.44
CA MET A 97 -18.94 -5.93 -23.35
C MET A 97 -17.50 -5.64 -23.82
N ALA A 98 -17.13 -6.04 -25.05
CA ALA A 98 -15.76 -5.95 -25.55
C ALA A 98 -15.18 -4.53 -25.47
N SER A 99 -15.96 -3.51 -25.85
CA SER A 99 -15.52 -2.11 -25.80
C SER A 99 -15.20 -1.65 -24.37
N LEU A 100 -16.02 -2.03 -23.38
CA LEU A 100 -15.76 -1.71 -21.98
C LEU A 100 -14.56 -2.47 -21.42
N LEU A 101 -14.34 -3.73 -21.82
CA LEU A 101 -13.16 -4.50 -21.41
C LEU A 101 -11.87 -3.87 -21.95
N ILE A 102 -11.87 -3.42 -23.21
CA ILE A 102 -10.74 -2.70 -23.82
C ILE A 102 -10.49 -1.40 -23.05
N GLN A 103 -11.54 -0.60 -22.83
CA GLN A 103 -11.45 0.66 -22.09
C GLN A 103 -10.96 0.44 -20.65
N MET A 104 -11.44 -0.61 -19.98
CA MET A 104 -11.03 -0.98 -18.63
C MET A 104 -9.54 -1.30 -18.58
N ARG A 105 -9.04 -2.18 -19.47
CA ARG A 105 -7.61 -2.50 -19.52
C ARG A 105 -6.76 -1.27 -19.79
N GLN A 106 -7.14 -0.45 -20.76
CA GLN A 106 -6.40 0.76 -21.09
C GLN A 106 -6.33 1.73 -19.91
N ARG A 107 -7.47 2.05 -19.30
CA ARG A 107 -7.52 2.96 -18.14
C ARG A 107 -6.77 2.41 -16.92
N ARG A 108 -6.82 1.10 -16.67
CA ARG A 108 -6.03 0.47 -15.60
C ARG A 108 -4.54 0.67 -15.82
N LYS A 109 -4.04 0.51 -17.05
CA LYS A 109 -2.64 0.75 -17.40
C LYS A 109 -2.26 2.21 -17.24
N GLU A 110 -3.11 3.13 -17.69
CA GLU A 110 -2.88 4.58 -17.56
C GLU A 110 -2.76 5.00 -16.09
N VAL A 111 -3.77 4.66 -15.27
CA VAL A 111 -3.77 4.99 -13.83
C VAL A 111 -2.60 4.35 -13.11
N LEU A 112 -2.32 3.06 -13.36
CA LEU A 112 -1.20 2.40 -12.70
C LEU A 112 0.14 3.00 -13.14
N SER A 113 0.30 3.41 -14.39
CA SER A 113 1.52 4.09 -14.82
C SER A 113 1.74 5.39 -14.06
N THR A 114 0.67 6.16 -13.79
CA THR A 114 0.76 7.36 -12.94
C THR A 114 1.14 7.02 -11.50
N ILE A 115 0.54 5.98 -10.92
CA ILE A 115 0.87 5.51 -9.55
C ILE A 115 2.35 5.06 -9.48
N LEU A 116 2.79 4.24 -10.42
CA LEU A 116 4.17 3.74 -10.47
C LEU A 116 5.18 4.88 -10.60
N LYS A 117 4.89 5.91 -11.39
CA LYS A 117 5.76 7.11 -11.50
C LYS A 117 5.93 7.84 -10.16
N LYS A 118 4.93 7.83 -9.27
CA LYS A 118 5.09 8.41 -7.92
C LYS A 118 6.06 7.60 -7.06
N GLY A 119 5.95 6.27 -7.12
CA GLY A 119 6.78 5.37 -6.29
C GLY A 119 8.18 5.11 -6.83
N PHE A 120 8.33 5.13 -8.16
CA PHE A 120 9.53 4.75 -8.88
C PHE A 120 10.26 5.91 -9.56
N GLU A 121 9.68 7.11 -9.53
CA GLU A 121 10.08 8.22 -10.41
C GLU A 121 9.96 7.81 -11.89
N ASP A 122 10.40 8.64 -12.84
CA ASP A 122 10.30 8.34 -14.28
C ASP A 122 11.41 7.38 -14.76
N ASP A 123 11.67 6.30 -14.00
CA ASP A 123 12.74 5.32 -14.25
C ASP A 123 12.53 4.52 -15.55
N GLY A 124 11.30 4.50 -16.10
CA GLY A 124 10.96 3.84 -17.37
C GLY A 124 11.09 2.30 -17.36
N ARG A 125 11.78 1.73 -16.38
CA ARG A 125 11.99 0.29 -16.15
C ARG A 125 10.81 -0.41 -15.51
N ILE A 126 9.95 0.35 -14.83
CA ILE A 126 8.81 -0.17 -14.08
C ILE A 126 7.54 0.20 -14.83
N HIS A 127 6.83 -0.82 -15.32
CA HIS A 127 5.60 -0.67 -16.09
C HIS A 127 4.53 -1.68 -15.64
N PRO A 128 3.23 -1.40 -15.86
CA PRO A 128 2.11 -2.21 -15.35
C PRO A 128 2.17 -3.72 -15.65
N GLU A 129 2.75 -4.08 -16.79
CA GLU A 129 2.78 -5.47 -17.28
C GLU A 129 3.97 -6.30 -16.76
N ARG A 130 4.90 -5.67 -16.05
CA ARG A 130 6.06 -6.37 -15.46
C ARG A 130 5.57 -7.38 -14.42
N VAL A 131 6.30 -8.48 -14.27
CA VAL A 131 5.95 -9.54 -13.31
C VAL A 131 6.67 -9.29 -11.99
N PHE A 132 5.98 -9.44 -10.86
CA PHE A 132 6.51 -9.07 -9.54
C PHE A 132 7.84 -9.74 -9.21
N CYS A 133 7.98 -11.05 -9.42
CA CYS A 133 9.23 -11.76 -9.13
C CYS A 133 10.43 -11.37 -10.01
N THR A 134 10.22 -10.58 -11.07
CA THR A 134 11.31 -10.05 -11.92
C THR A 134 11.87 -8.73 -11.42
N LEU A 135 11.30 -8.20 -10.34
CA LEU A 135 11.83 -7.03 -9.64
C LEU A 135 12.95 -7.46 -8.70
N SER A 136 13.98 -6.62 -8.57
CA SER A 136 15.00 -6.72 -7.52
C SER A 136 14.36 -6.58 -6.13
N ALA A 137 15.05 -7.03 -5.08
CA ALA A 137 14.54 -6.94 -3.71
C ALA A 137 14.13 -5.51 -3.31
N GLY A 138 14.96 -4.50 -3.65
CA GLY A 138 14.61 -3.10 -3.39
C GLY A 138 13.41 -2.60 -4.22
N GLU A 139 13.29 -3.02 -5.49
CA GLU A 139 12.10 -2.69 -6.30
C GLU A 139 10.82 -3.35 -5.74
N GLN A 140 10.90 -4.60 -5.29
CA GLN A 140 9.77 -5.30 -4.65
C GLN A 140 9.33 -4.56 -3.39
N ARG A 141 10.28 -4.18 -2.52
CA ARG A 141 10.01 -3.42 -1.30
C ARG A 141 9.29 -2.10 -1.59
N ARG A 142 9.79 -1.32 -2.55
CA ARG A 142 9.17 -0.05 -2.97
C ARG A 142 7.76 -0.26 -3.52
N LEU A 143 7.55 -1.33 -4.30
CA LEU A 143 6.23 -1.65 -4.83
C LEU A 143 5.24 -2.02 -3.71
N VAL A 144 5.66 -2.83 -2.74
CA VAL A 144 4.84 -3.22 -1.59
C VAL A 144 4.45 -2.00 -0.78
N ASN A 145 5.40 -1.09 -0.50
CA ASN A 145 5.11 0.16 0.18
C ASN A 145 4.12 1.02 -0.61
N LEU A 146 4.35 1.20 -1.91
CA LEU A 146 3.45 1.97 -2.77
C LEU A 146 2.04 1.38 -2.80
N LEU A 147 1.91 0.06 -2.92
CA LEU A 147 0.63 -0.63 -2.88
C LEU A 147 -0.07 -0.42 -1.53
N THR A 148 0.69 -0.52 -0.43
CA THR A 148 0.18 -0.29 0.94
C THR A 148 -0.36 1.13 1.08
N ILE A 149 0.40 2.13 0.62
CA ILE A 149 0.01 3.54 0.64
C ILE A 149 -1.25 3.77 -0.20
N GLU A 150 -1.26 3.31 -1.46
CA GLU A 150 -2.39 3.51 -2.37
C GLU A 150 -3.66 2.78 -1.90
N GLN A 151 -3.51 1.61 -1.28
CA GLN A 151 -4.62 0.90 -0.65
C GLN A 151 -5.15 1.70 0.55
N ALA A 152 -4.27 2.20 1.42
CA ALA A 152 -4.66 3.03 2.56
C ALA A 152 -5.35 4.33 2.10
N CYS A 153 -4.87 4.98 1.04
CA CYS A 153 -5.42 6.20 0.46
C CYS A 153 -6.71 6.00 -0.34
N SER A 154 -6.95 4.81 -0.89
CA SER A 154 -8.18 4.53 -1.64
C SER A 154 -9.29 3.92 -0.76
N ASN A 155 -8.94 3.18 0.29
CA ASN A 155 -9.89 2.57 1.21
C ASN A 155 -10.16 3.44 2.44
N LYS A 156 -11.34 4.09 2.48
CA LYS A 156 -11.79 4.92 3.61
C LYS A 156 -11.99 4.16 4.93
N LYS A 157 -12.06 2.83 4.89
CA LYS A 157 -12.19 2.00 6.09
C LYS A 157 -10.86 1.70 6.76
N THR A 158 -9.74 2.05 6.12
CA THR A 158 -8.42 1.91 6.72
C THR A 158 -8.33 2.80 7.95
N ARG A 159 -7.89 2.23 9.07
CA ARG A 159 -7.73 2.88 10.38
C ARG A 159 -6.30 2.78 10.90
N LEU A 160 -5.53 1.82 10.39
CA LEU A 160 -4.12 1.63 10.72
C LEU A 160 -3.37 1.17 9.48
N VAL A 161 -2.19 1.73 9.27
CA VAL A 161 -1.24 1.25 8.26
C VAL A 161 -0.01 0.72 8.95
N ILE A 162 0.45 -0.47 8.57
CA ILE A 162 1.65 -1.08 9.14
C ILE A 162 2.70 -1.22 8.02
N PHE A 163 3.93 -0.84 8.33
CA PHE A 163 5.10 -1.09 7.49
C PHE A 163 6.12 -1.89 8.30
N ASP A 164 6.52 -3.04 7.76
CA ASP A 164 7.48 -3.95 8.38
C ASP A 164 8.77 -3.92 7.57
N GLU A 165 9.80 -3.23 8.08
CA GLU A 165 11.07 -2.93 7.40
C GLU A 165 10.91 -2.20 6.07
N PRO A 166 10.19 -1.05 6.00
CA PRO A 166 9.87 -0.39 4.74
C PRO A 166 11.08 0.07 3.92
N LEU A 167 12.24 0.25 4.55
CA LEU A 167 13.43 0.82 3.93
C LEU A 167 14.54 -0.22 3.68
N ALA A 168 14.29 -1.49 4.00
CA ALA A 168 15.30 -2.54 3.84
C ALA A 168 15.68 -2.74 2.36
N HIS A 169 16.97 -3.01 2.12
CA HIS A 169 17.54 -3.27 0.80
C HIS A 169 17.43 -2.10 -0.21
N LEU A 170 17.21 -0.87 0.28
CA LEU A 170 17.17 0.33 -0.55
C LEU A 170 18.51 1.08 -0.50
N ASP A 171 18.89 1.71 -1.61
CA ASP A 171 19.96 2.71 -1.63
C ASP A 171 19.47 4.04 -1.06
N GLU A 172 20.40 4.95 -0.74
CA GLU A 172 20.08 6.25 -0.11
C GLU A 172 19.04 7.06 -0.90
N ARG A 173 19.14 7.08 -2.23
CA ARG A 173 18.18 7.80 -3.08
C ARG A 173 16.77 7.22 -2.92
N ASN A 174 16.65 5.89 -2.96
CA ASN A 174 15.38 5.20 -2.84
C ASN A 174 14.82 5.29 -1.42
N VAL A 175 15.66 5.29 -0.38
CA VAL A 175 15.26 5.58 1.00
C VAL A 175 14.57 6.93 1.08
N LEU A 176 15.20 8.00 0.56
CA LEU A 176 14.62 9.34 0.56
C LEU A 176 13.30 9.42 -0.21
N CYS A 177 13.21 8.74 -1.35
CA CYS A 177 11.98 8.65 -2.14
C CYS A 177 10.84 8.00 -1.32
N GLN A 178 11.12 6.87 -0.66
CA GLN A 178 10.12 6.17 0.16
C GLN A 178 9.70 6.96 1.40
N LEU A 179 10.64 7.64 2.06
CA LEU A 179 10.34 8.49 3.22
C LEU A 179 9.40 9.64 2.85
N LYS A 180 9.56 10.25 1.67
CA LYS A 180 8.62 11.27 1.16
C LYS A 180 7.21 10.70 0.97
N LEU A 181 7.08 9.50 0.40
CA LEU A 181 5.77 8.85 0.23
C LEU A 181 5.10 8.54 1.57
N LEU A 182 5.88 8.10 2.57
CA LEU A 182 5.37 7.88 3.93
C LEU A 182 4.89 9.18 4.58
N ALA A 183 5.62 10.29 4.40
CA ALA A 183 5.20 11.61 4.88
C ALA A 183 3.93 12.10 4.17
N GLU A 184 3.81 11.88 2.86
CA GLU A 184 2.59 12.22 2.11
C GLU A 184 1.37 11.44 2.63
N LEU A 185 1.52 10.14 2.91
CA LEU A 185 0.45 9.34 3.52
C LEU A 185 0.03 9.92 4.87
N GLN A 186 1.00 10.29 5.70
CA GLN A 186 0.75 10.88 7.01
C GLN A 186 -0.06 12.17 6.90
N LEU A 187 0.32 13.07 5.99
CA LEU A 187 -0.33 14.35 5.78
C LEU A 187 -1.74 14.24 5.18
N GLN A 188 -1.98 13.24 4.32
CA GLN A 188 -3.24 13.14 3.57
C GLN A 188 -4.42 12.58 4.36
N ARG A 189 -4.17 11.75 5.39
CA ARG A 189 -5.22 10.90 5.95
C ARG A 189 -5.37 10.95 7.46
N GLU A 190 -4.50 11.66 8.19
CA GLU A 190 -4.44 11.60 9.66
C GLU A 190 -4.49 10.15 10.20
N LEU A 191 -3.94 9.21 9.42
CA LEU A 191 -4.01 7.79 9.73
C LEU A 191 -2.87 7.39 10.65
N PRO A 192 -3.14 6.67 11.75
CA PRO A 192 -2.11 5.99 12.49
C PRO A 192 -1.26 5.11 11.57
N ILE A 193 0.05 5.32 11.62
CA ILE A 193 1.04 4.53 10.89
C ILE A 193 1.97 3.88 11.92
N LEU A 194 2.11 2.56 11.84
CA LEU A 194 3.08 1.78 12.60
C LEU A 194 4.22 1.39 11.67
N ILE A 195 5.43 1.82 11.99
CA ILE A 195 6.64 1.39 11.30
C ILE A 195 7.46 0.52 12.24
N ILE A 196 7.84 -0.66 11.76
CA ILE A 196 8.78 -1.57 12.39
C ILE A 196 10.07 -1.47 11.58
N SER A 197 11.16 -1.04 12.21
CA SER A 197 12.47 -0.92 11.55
C SER A 197 13.61 -1.03 12.55
N HIS A 198 14.71 -1.68 12.15
CA HIS A 198 15.97 -1.67 12.89
C HIS A 198 17.02 -0.71 12.27
N HIS A 199 16.73 -0.14 11.10
CA HIS A 199 17.59 0.78 10.35
C HIS A 199 16.86 2.09 10.01
N HIS A 200 17.62 3.13 9.64
CA HIS A 200 17.11 4.43 9.17
C HIS A 200 16.15 5.15 10.15
N ILE A 201 16.32 4.90 11.46
CA ILE A 201 15.42 5.41 12.50
C ILE A 201 15.46 6.94 12.55
N GLU A 202 16.66 7.53 12.43
CA GLU A 202 16.84 8.97 12.50
C GLU A 202 16.18 9.66 11.30
N GLU A 203 16.34 9.10 10.11
CA GLU A 203 15.75 9.61 8.87
C GLU A 203 14.22 9.54 8.90
N ILE A 204 13.65 8.44 9.42
CA ILE A 204 12.20 8.32 9.65
C ILE A 204 11.73 9.40 10.64
N CYS A 205 12.39 9.52 11.79
CA CYS A 205 12.04 10.49 12.82
C CYS A 205 12.17 11.95 12.36
N ASN A 206 13.10 12.24 11.45
CA ASN A 206 13.33 13.59 10.94
C ASN A 206 12.30 14.03 9.90
N ILE A 207 11.71 13.09 9.17
CA ILE A 207 10.78 13.38 8.08
C ILE A 207 9.32 13.27 8.52
N LEU A 208 8.99 12.33 9.39
CA LEU A 208 7.62 12.14 9.87
C LEU A 208 7.33 13.04 11.07
N GLU A 209 6.10 13.53 11.16
CA GLU A 209 5.66 14.37 12.28
C GLU A 209 5.14 13.49 13.44
N ASN A 210 5.13 14.01 14.68
CA ASN A 210 4.51 13.35 15.84
C ASN A 210 4.96 11.90 16.12
N VAL A 211 6.23 11.59 15.83
CA VAL A 211 6.81 10.26 15.98
C VAL A 211 7.04 9.93 17.46
N LYS A 212 6.40 8.86 17.94
CA LYS A 212 6.80 8.19 19.19
C LYS A 212 7.50 6.89 18.84
N TYR A 213 8.64 6.62 19.46
CA TYR A 213 9.43 5.43 19.18
C TYR A 213 9.93 4.79 20.46
N GLN A 214 10.18 3.48 20.39
CA GLN A 214 10.70 2.68 21.51
C GLN A 214 11.84 1.79 21.03
N ILE A 215 13.03 1.90 21.63
CA ILE A 215 14.20 1.05 21.33
C ILE A 215 14.42 0.12 22.52
N ASN A 216 14.57 -1.19 22.29
CA ASN A 216 15.07 -2.17 23.27
C ASN A 216 14.50 -2.09 24.69
N ASN A 217 13.17 -2.22 24.84
CA ASN A 217 12.45 -2.15 26.13
C ASN A 217 12.66 -0.86 26.94
N GLU A 218 13.34 0.15 26.39
CA GLU A 218 13.46 1.45 27.02
C GLU A 218 12.09 2.16 27.04
N PRO A 219 11.89 3.12 27.96
CA PRO A 219 10.68 3.93 27.97
C PRO A 219 10.48 4.65 26.63
N THR A 220 9.21 4.73 26.20
CA THR A 220 8.80 5.40 24.96
C THR A 220 9.33 6.84 24.93
N ARG A 221 10.02 7.19 23.85
CA ARG A 221 10.50 8.55 23.60
C ARG A 221 9.56 9.21 22.58
N SER A 222 9.32 10.52 22.76
CA SER A 222 8.54 11.32 21.83
C SER A 222 9.45 12.35 21.18
N MET A 223 9.39 12.48 19.86
CA MET A 223 10.06 13.57 19.15
C MET A 223 8.99 14.44 18.48
N ARG A 224 8.99 15.73 18.79
CA ARG A 224 8.26 16.76 18.03
C ARG A 224 9.29 17.52 17.21
N LEU A 225 8.98 17.83 15.96
CA LEU A 225 9.81 18.72 15.16
C LEU A 225 9.99 20.06 15.91
N ASN A 226 11.25 20.50 16.03
CA ASN A 226 11.83 21.62 16.80
C ASN A 226 12.70 21.28 18.03
N GLY A 227 12.91 20.00 18.37
CA GLY A 227 14.01 19.59 19.24
C GLY A 227 15.12 18.94 18.41
N LYS A 228 16.35 19.48 18.42
CA LYS A 228 17.51 18.76 17.86
C LYS A 228 17.58 17.36 18.49
N PRO A 229 17.85 16.31 17.70
CA PRO A 229 18.05 14.97 18.25
C PRO A 229 19.24 14.97 19.23
N PRO A 230 19.22 14.16 20.29
CA PRO A 230 20.44 13.91 21.06
C PRO A 230 21.47 13.26 20.13
N SER A 231 22.68 13.83 20.06
CA SER A 231 23.80 13.26 19.33
C SER A 231 24.16 11.90 19.95
N TYR A 232 24.04 10.81 19.18
CA TYR A 232 24.49 9.49 19.61
C TYR A 232 25.99 9.30 19.31
N PRO A 233 26.77 8.69 20.23
CA PRO A 233 28.15 8.33 19.92
C PRO A 233 28.19 7.11 18.99
N ASP A 234 29.10 7.16 18.02
CA ASP A 234 29.43 6.06 17.11
C ASP A 234 29.75 4.77 17.88
N HIS A 235 28.84 3.78 17.83
CA HIS A 235 29.13 2.43 18.31
C HIS A 235 28.78 1.39 17.26
N HIS A 236 29.85 0.76 16.78
CA HIS A 236 29.89 -0.42 15.93
C HIS A 236 29.04 -1.58 16.47
N ALA A 237 28.39 -2.26 15.52
CA ALA A 237 28.12 -3.70 15.46
C ALA A 237 27.73 -4.42 16.78
N THR A 238 26.44 -4.65 16.95
CA THR A 238 25.89 -5.90 17.50
C THR A 238 24.45 -6.06 17.00
N CYS A 239 24.17 -7.20 16.37
CA CYS A 239 22.86 -7.61 15.89
C CYS A 239 21.95 -7.94 17.08
N ASP A 240 21.32 -6.94 17.67
CA ASP A 240 20.18 -7.13 18.55
C ASP A 240 18.91 -6.74 17.80
N LEU A 241 17.87 -7.56 17.89
CA LEU A 241 16.56 -7.32 17.30
C LEU A 241 15.97 -6.02 17.88
N ARG A 242 16.23 -4.90 17.20
CA ARG A 242 15.68 -3.58 17.55
C ARG A 242 14.26 -3.50 17.01
N ILE A 243 13.29 -4.04 17.74
CA ILE A 243 11.87 -3.82 17.43
C ILE A 243 11.55 -2.38 17.83
N LEU A 244 11.75 -1.46 16.88
CA LEU A 244 11.21 -0.12 17.01
C LEU A 244 9.73 -0.17 16.68
N THR A 245 8.88 -0.07 17.68
CA THR A 245 7.44 0.18 17.46
C THR A 245 7.26 1.69 17.38
N ILE A 246 7.23 2.25 16.16
CA ILE A 246 6.86 3.65 16.00
C ILE A 246 5.34 3.77 16.14
N TYR A 247 4.87 4.38 17.22
CA TYR A 247 3.45 4.75 17.38
C TYR A 247 3.26 6.16 16.85
N LEU A 248 2.67 6.31 15.66
CA LEU A 248 2.12 7.61 15.24
C LEU A 248 0.73 7.75 15.84
N HIS A 249 0.66 8.45 16.98
CA HIS A 249 -0.60 8.83 17.60
C HIS A 249 -1.00 10.20 17.08
N PHE A 250 -2.06 10.27 16.27
CA PHE A 250 -2.76 11.52 16.04
C PHE A 250 -3.57 11.80 17.29
N CYS A 251 -3.17 12.82 18.06
CA CYS A 251 -4.09 13.41 19.03
C CYS A 251 -5.24 14.03 18.23
N ILE A 252 -6.41 13.40 18.28
CA ILE A 252 -7.64 14.19 18.26
C ILE A 252 -7.55 15.02 19.54
N GLU A 253 -7.26 16.31 19.43
CA GLU A 253 -7.49 17.22 20.54
C GLU A 253 -8.99 17.20 20.81
N ASP A 254 -9.39 16.38 21.79
CA ASP A 254 -10.65 16.57 22.49
C ASP A 254 -10.58 17.94 23.16
N ASN A 255 -11.06 18.96 22.46
CA ASN A 255 -11.53 20.18 23.09
C ASN A 255 -12.79 19.82 23.90
N LEU A 256 -12.58 19.43 25.16
CA LEU A 256 -13.56 19.49 26.23
C LEU A 256 -12.99 20.33 27.38
#